data_AF-A0A6J5K3E2-F1
#
_entry.id   AF-A0A6J5K3E2-F1
#
_cell.length_a   1.000
_cell.length_b   1.000
_cell.length_c   1.000
_cell.angle_alpha   90.00
_cell.angle_beta   90.00
_cell.angle_gamma   90.00
#
_symmetry.space_group_name_H-M   'P 1'
#
loop_
_entity.id
_entity.type
_entity.pdbx_description
1 polymer ?
#
loop_
_entity_poly.entity_id
_entity_poly.type
_entity_poly.pdbx_seq_one_letter_code
_entity_poly.pdbx_strand_id
1 'polypeptide(L)'
;MTSSIDTLARVDDPAPHSATPFTVGLAGMAAGLLTLWLVRDSTALDGAARSTVACLAIIATVAAYELFVARVYLRPSAGLARRGIRTLSIARVAMRLTALACVYAGIGTIYWLLPEYHGAFYKPFWSLIATLAPYVAVAAPLYFAWMDTHQREIDDAYLLLARLLLRGERPSNWRPVREMLAGWMVKAFFLPLMTVYLSTNAAQLDTSLSAALNAPFSLATFRFMYDLSFAMDLMFGTVGYLCTLRILDSHVRSAEPTTLGWLVALICYQPFWSLISSQYIRYEGSVFWDNWLMSMPVLRIMWGAAIVALLLCYACATISFGLRFSNLTNRGIITSGPYRLTKHPAYIAKNLSYWMVSVPFVEPLGWRAALSHCAALVAVHLIYFVRAKTEERHLMSDPDYRAYAEWIDRNGLFARMARALR
;
A
#
# COMPACT_ATOMS: atom_id res chain seq x y z
N MET A 1 -11.13 -42.01 -21.93
CA MET A 1 -11.88 -41.97 -20.65
C MET A 1 -10.95 -41.52 -19.53
N THR A 2 -10.56 -40.25 -19.54
CA THR A 2 -9.84 -39.58 -18.45
C THR A 2 -10.86 -39.10 -17.43
N SER A 3 -11.26 -40.07 -16.61
CA SER A 3 -11.73 -39.99 -15.22
C SER A 3 -12.47 -38.73 -14.76
N SER A 4 -13.77 -38.90 -14.52
CA SER A 4 -14.64 -38.05 -13.69
C SER A 4 -14.10 -37.78 -12.27
N ILE A 5 -13.06 -38.51 -11.82
CA ILE A 5 -12.41 -38.34 -10.51
C ILE A 5 -11.50 -37.10 -10.48
N ASP A 6 -10.83 -36.74 -11.59
CA ASP A 6 -10.02 -35.51 -11.66
C ASP A 6 -10.90 -34.25 -11.67
N THR A 7 -12.12 -34.37 -12.19
CA THR A 7 -13.10 -33.28 -12.23
C THR A 7 -13.72 -33.03 -10.85
N LEU A 8 -13.94 -34.09 -10.07
CA LEU A 8 -14.47 -34.00 -8.69
C LEU A 8 -13.41 -33.51 -7.69
N ALA A 9 -12.15 -33.94 -7.82
CA ALA A 9 -11.06 -33.47 -6.96
C ALA A 9 -10.73 -31.97 -7.12
N ARG A 10 -11.09 -31.36 -8.25
CA ARG A 10 -10.87 -29.92 -8.53
C ARG A 10 -11.89 -28.99 -7.90
N VAL A 11 -13.03 -29.48 -7.45
CA VAL A 11 -14.07 -28.65 -6.81
C VAL A 11 -13.60 -28.15 -5.43
N ASP A 12 -12.66 -28.85 -4.80
CA ASP A 12 -12.10 -28.57 -3.48
C ASP A 12 -10.61 -28.17 -3.52
N ASP A 13 -10.17 -27.27 -4.42
CA ASP A 13 -8.85 -26.60 -4.34
C ASP A 13 -9.01 -25.23 -3.64
N PRO A 14 -9.19 -25.18 -2.30
CA PRO A 14 -9.38 -23.93 -1.58
C PRO A 14 -8.16 -23.03 -1.75
N ALA A 15 -8.42 -21.73 -1.91
CA ALA A 15 -7.35 -20.76 -1.94
C ALA A 15 -6.52 -20.84 -0.63
N PRO A 16 -5.19 -20.73 -0.69
CA PRO A 16 -4.35 -20.65 0.50
C PRO A 16 -4.84 -19.55 1.44
N HIS A 17 -4.64 -19.74 2.74
CA HIS A 17 -5.15 -18.81 3.75
C HIS A 17 -4.52 -17.41 3.59
N SER A 18 -5.37 -16.37 3.54
CA SER A 18 -4.94 -14.97 3.42
C SER A 18 -4.44 -14.44 4.76
N ALA A 19 -3.32 -13.73 4.81
CA ALA A 19 -2.81 -13.14 6.06
C ALA A 19 -3.85 -12.22 6.75
N THR A 20 -4.60 -11.47 5.94
CA THR A 20 -5.78 -10.68 6.32
C THR A 20 -7.00 -11.14 5.52
N PRO A 21 -8.16 -11.40 6.14
CA PRO A 21 -9.41 -11.59 5.40
C PRO A 21 -9.91 -10.27 4.79
N PHE A 22 -10.37 -10.31 3.54
CA PHE A 22 -10.89 -9.13 2.82
C PHE A 22 -12.04 -8.41 3.56
N THR A 23 -12.92 -9.17 4.22
CA THR A 23 -14.05 -8.63 4.98
C THR A 23 -13.61 -7.69 6.12
N VAL A 24 -12.44 -7.94 6.71
CA VAL A 24 -11.88 -7.08 7.77
C VAL A 24 -11.41 -5.75 7.17
N GLY A 25 -10.78 -5.80 5.99
CA GLY A 25 -10.44 -4.60 5.24
C GLY A 25 -11.69 -3.77 4.88
N LEU A 26 -12.77 -4.43 4.43
CA LEU A 26 -14.04 -3.76 4.14
C LEU A 26 -14.66 -3.12 5.40
N ALA A 27 -14.63 -3.81 6.55
CA ALA A 27 -15.10 -3.25 7.81
C ALA A 27 -14.27 -2.02 8.23
N GLY A 28 -12.95 -2.09 8.11
CA GLY A 28 -12.07 -0.94 8.33
C GLY A 28 -12.40 0.22 7.38
N MET A 29 -12.61 -0.07 6.09
CA MET A 29 -12.98 0.94 5.10
C MET A 29 -14.32 1.60 5.44
N ALA A 30 -15.34 0.81 5.80
CA ALA A 30 -16.63 1.34 6.21
C ALA A 30 -16.51 2.28 7.42
N ALA A 31 -15.69 1.92 8.41
CA ALA A 31 -15.40 2.78 9.56
C ALA A 31 -14.71 4.08 9.15
N GLY A 32 -13.68 4.01 8.29
CA GLY A 32 -12.98 5.19 7.78
C GLY A 32 -13.88 6.14 7.00
N LEU A 33 -14.70 5.62 6.08
CA LEU A 33 -15.66 6.42 5.31
C LEU A 33 -16.75 7.03 6.19
N LEU A 34 -17.27 6.28 7.16
CA LEU A 34 -18.24 6.79 8.12
C LEU A 34 -17.63 7.93 8.95
N THR A 35 -16.38 7.79 9.39
CA THR A 35 -15.66 8.85 10.08
C THR A 35 -15.51 10.09 9.20
N LEU A 36 -15.04 9.95 7.95
CA LEU A 36 -14.95 11.08 7.02
C LEU A 36 -16.29 11.78 6.82
N TRP A 37 -17.38 11.03 6.69
CA TRP A 37 -18.73 11.58 6.58
C TRP A 37 -19.14 12.35 7.84
N LEU A 38 -18.89 11.81 9.03
CA LEU A 38 -19.26 12.44 10.30
C LEU A 38 -18.50 13.74 10.57
N VAL A 39 -17.25 13.85 10.10
CA VAL A 39 -16.40 15.03 10.34
C VAL A 39 -16.36 15.99 9.15
N ARG A 40 -17.13 15.75 8.09
CA ARG A 40 -17.02 16.52 6.83
C ARG A 40 -17.30 18.01 7.02
N ASP A 41 -18.30 18.35 7.84
CA ASP A 41 -18.79 19.70 8.10
C ASP A 41 -18.02 20.40 9.24
N SER A 42 -16.99 19.75 9.79
CA SER A 42 -16.19 20.30 10.88
C SER A 42 -15.27 21.41 10.37
N THR A 43 -15.51 22.64 10.83
CA THR A 43 -14.61 23.79 10.57
C THR A 43 -13.33 23.76 11.41
N ALA A 44 -13.30 22.92 12.45
CA ALA A 44 -12.15 22.78 13.34
C ALA A 44 -11.06 21.84 12.79
N LEU A 45 -11.39 21.00 11.81
CA LEU A 45 -10.49 19.99 11.26
C LEU A 45 -10.21 20.28 9.79
N ASP A 46 -8.94 20.53 9.47
CA ASP A 46 -8.52 20.61 8.07
C ASP A 46 -8.54 19.22 7.39
N GLY A 47 -8.25 19.17 6.08
CA GLY A 47 -8.23 17.91 5.33
C GLY A 47 -7.23 16.88 5.87
N ALA A 48 -6.10 17.33 6.42
CA ALA A 48 -5.09 16.45 6.99
C ALA A 48 -5.58 15.82 8.31
N ALA A 49 -6.20 16.60 9.18
CA ALA A 49 -6.76 16.14 10.44
C ALA A 49 -7.92 15.17 10.22
N ARG A 50 -8.86 15.49 9.31
CA ARG A 50 -9.96 14.58 8.93
C ARG A 50 -9.45 13.23 8.42
N SER A 51 -8.43 13.26 7.54
CA SER A 51 -7.77 12.05 7.03
C SER A 51 -7.10 11.23 8.13
N THR A 52 -6.45 11.89 9.09
CA THR A 52 -5.78 11.24 10.21
C THR A 52 -6.79 10.52 11.10
N VAL A 53 -7.91 11.17 11.44
CA VAL A 53 -8.97 10.57 12.26
C VAL A 53 -9.63 9.39 11.54
N ALA A 54 -9.84 9.46 10.22
CA ALA A 54 -10.32 8.33 9.42
C ALA A 54 -9.32 7.15 9.39
N CYS A 55 -8.03 7.43 9.27
CA CYS A 55 -6.98 6.40 9.38
C CYS A 55 -6.96 5.75 10.77
N LEU A 56 -7.13 6.53 11.84
CA LEU A 56 -7.22 6.00 13.20
C LEU A 56 -8.45 5.09 13.38
N ALA A 57 -9.59 5.44 12.78
CA ALA A 57 -10.77 4.59 12.78
C ALA A 57 -10.50 3.25 12.08
N ILE A 58 -9.87 3.26 10.90
CA ILE A 58 -9.44 2.04 10.20
C ILE A 58 -8.50 1.20 11.08
N ILE A 59 -7.48 1.84 11.67
CA ILE A 59 -6.51 1.16 12.56
C ILE A 59 -7.23 0.50 13.72
N ALA A 60 -8.11 1.23 14.41
CA ALA A 60 -8.85 0.72 15.56
C ALA A 60 -9.70 -0.49 15.19
N THR A 61 -10.47 -0.41 14.10
CA THR A 61 -11.35 -1.49 13.63
C THR A 61 -10.55 -2.74 13.24
N VAL A 62 -9.52 -2.59 12.42
CA VAL A 62 -8.73 -3.74 11.94
C VAL A 62 -7.88 -4.33 13.07
N ALA A 63 -7.23 -3.50 13.88
CA ALA A 63 -6.44 -3.96 15.02
C ALA A 63 -7.29 -4.67 16.07
N ALA A 64 -8.52 -4.21 16.35
CA ALA A 64 -9.43 -4.90 17.26
C ALA A 64 -9.74 -6.32 16.77
N TYR A 65 -10.05 -6.48 15.48
CA TYR A 65 -10.24 -7.82 14.91
C TYR A 65 -8.97 -8.67 15.03
N GLU A 66 -7.81 -8.10 14.68
CA GLU A 66 -6.54 -8.83 14.70
C GLU A 66 -6.12 -9.28 16.11
N LEU A 67 -6.36 -8.46 17.12
CA LEU A 67 -6.00 -8.76 18.50
C LEU A 67 -6.99 -9.72 19.17
N PHE A 68 -8.29 -9.48 19.00
CA PHE A 68 -9.31 -10.19 19.80
C PHE A 68 -9.89 -11.42 19.09
N VAL A 69 -10.06 -11.35 17.77
CA VAL A 69 -10.66 -12.43 16.96
C VAL A 69 -9.58 -13.32 16.35
N ALA A 70 -8.74 -12.75 15.47
CA ALA A 70 -7.72 -13.53 14.77
C ALA A 70 -6.49 -13.85 15.66
N ARG A 71 -6.32 -13.13 16.76
CA ARG A 71 -5.23 -13.28 17.74
C ARG A 71 -3.87 -13.42 17.07
N VAL A 72 -3.59 -12.52 16.14
CA VAL A 72 -2.44 -12.62 15.22
C VAL A 72 -1.09 -12.63 15.95
N TYR A 73 -1.01 -12.04 17.15
CA TYR A 73 0.18 -12.08 18.01
C TYR A 73 0.58 -13.51 18.46
N LEU A 74 -0.32 -14.50 18.36
CA LEU A 74 -0.02 -15.89 18.65
C LEU A 74 0.53 -16.66 17.45
N ARG A 75 0.48 -16.07 16.24
CA ARG A 75 0.99 -16.71 15.03
C ARG A 75 2.52 -16.85 15.11
N PRO A 76 3.11 -17.93 14.58
CA PRO A 76 4.56 -18.09 14.53
C PRO A 76 5.27 -16.90 13.86
N SER A 77 4.65 -16.32 12.83
CA SER A 77 5.14 -15.15 12.09
C SER A 77 5.40 -13.93 12.99
N ALA A 78 4.59 -13.71 14.02
CA ALA A 78 4.76 -12.57 14.92
C ALA A 78 6.06 -12.65 15.74
N GLY A 79 6.59 -13.87 15.97
CA GLY A 79 7.80 -14.10 16.76
C GLY A 79 7.61 -13.86 18.27
N LEU A 80 6.37 -13.91 18.75
CA LEU A 80 6.00 -13.60 20.13
C LEU A 80 5.63 -14.86 20.93
N ALA A 81 5.90 -14.83 22.22
CA ALA A 81 5.44 -15.83 23.18
C ALA A 81 4.10 -15.38 23.81
N ARG A 82 3.27 -16.35 24.19
CA ARG A 82 1.95 -16.09 24.81
C ARG A 82 2.06 -15.45 26.19
N ARG A 83 3.14 -15.73 26.91
CA ARG A 83 3.47 -15.16 28.23
C ARG A 83 4.89 -14.63 28.20
N GLY A 84 5.21 -13.74 29.15
CA GLY A 84 6.59 -13.28 29.34
C GLY A 84 7.52 -14.46 29.58
N ILE A 85 8.52 -14.61 28.72
CA ILE A 85 9.53 -15.69 28.78
C ILE A 85 10.82 -15.23 29.45
N ARG A 86 10.93 -13.94 29.77
CA ARG A 86 12.11 -13.32 30.38
C ARG A 86 11.73 -12.20 31.33
N THR A 87 12.63 -11.92 32.26
CA THR A 87 12.57 -10.73 33.11
C THR A 87 12.93 -9.48 32.31
N LEU A 88 12.21 -8.39 32.58
CA LEU A 88 12.42 -7.10 31.96
C LEU A 88 13.82 -6.57 32.28
N SER A 89 14.56 -6.12 31.27
CA SER A 89 15.82 -5.40 31.46
C SER A 89 15.72 -3.97 30.94
N ILE A 90 15.79 -3.01 31.87
CA ILE A 90 15.78 -1.58 31.56
C ILE A 90 16.94 -1.23 30.61
N ALA A 91 18.12 -1.83 30.81
CA ALA A 91 19.28 -1.62 29.94
C ALA A 91 19.02 -2.06 28.49
N ARG A 92 18.35 -3.21 28.28
CA ARG A 92 18.00 -3.67 26.92
C ARG A 92 16.94 -2.79 26.27
N VAL A 93 15.96 -2.32 27.05
CA VAL A 93 14.95 -1.37 26.56
C VAL A 93 15.60 -0.04 26.15
N ALA A 94 16.47 0.51 27.00
CA ALA A 94 17.21 1.74 26.72
C ALA A 94 18.06 1.61 25.44
N MET A 95 18.79 0.51 25.28
CA MET A 95 19.57 0.24 24.06
C MET A 95 18.69 0.25 22.80
N ARG A 96 17.53 -0.41 22.83
CA ARG A 96 16.60 -0.41 21.68
C ARG A 96 16.05 0.98 21.37
N LEU A 97 15.72 1.75 22.40
CA LEU A 97 15.28 3.15 22.24
C LEU A 97 16.39 4.02 21.64
N THR A 98 17.65 3.84 22.07
CA THR A 98 18.78 4.53 21.45
C THR A 98 18.94 4.16 19.98
N ALA A 99 18.85 2.87 19.63
CA ALA A 99 18.89 2.46 18.23
C ALA A 99 17.75 3.07 17.40
N LEU A 100 16.53 3.11 17.94
CA LEU A 100 15.39 3.76 17.28
C LEU A 100 15.65 5.27 17.10
N ALA A 101 16.16 5.96 18.12
CA ALA A 101 16.53 7.37 18.03
C ALA A 101 17.62 7.62 16.98
N CYS A 102 18.63 6.74 16.87
CA CYS A 102 19.65 6.82 15.83
C CYS A 102 19.05 6.66 14.42
N VAL A 103 18.08 5.74 14.24
CA VAL A 103 17.37 5.60 12.96
C VAL A 103 16.59 6.87 12.62
N TYR A 104 15.86 7.45 13.58
CA TYR A 104 15.14 8.71 13.37
C TYR A 104 16.09 9.88 13.07
N ALA A 105 17.21 9.97 13.78
CA ALA A 105 18.23 10.99 13.51
C ALA A 105 18.83 10.84 12.11
N GLY A 106 19.09 9.60 11.66
CA GLY A 106 19.55 9.32 10.30
C GLY A 106 18.54 9.75 9.24
N ILE A 107 17.26 9.37 9.39
CA ILE A 107 16.19 9.78 8.47
C ILE A 107 16.02 11.31 8.49
N GLY A 108 16.01 11.93 9.67
CA GLY A 108 15.90 13.38 9.81
C GLY A 108 17.07 14.12 9.15
N THR A 109 18.29 13.58 9.24
CA THR A 109 19.46 14.12 8.53
C THR A 109 19.30 14.02 7.03
N ILE A 110 18.78 12.91 6.50
CA ILE A 110 18.49 12.77 5.06
C ILE A 110 17.47 13.81 4.61
N TYR A 111 16.37 13.99 5.35
CA TYR A 111 15.36 15.00 5.03
C TYR A 111 15.92 16.42 5.09
N TRP A 112 16.82 16.70 6.03
CA TRP A 112 17.48 18.00 6.14
C TRP A 112 18.48 18.27 5.01
N LEU A 113 19.21 17.25 4.54
CA LEU A 113 20.18 17.37 3.45
C LEU A 113 19.53 17.51 2.07
N LEU A 114 18.31 17.00 1.90
CA LEU A 114 17.61 16.95 0.61
C LEU A 114 16.59 18.10 0.51
N PRO A 115 16.82 19.14 -0.34
CA PRO A 115 15.94 20.30 -0.44
C PRO A 115 14.48 19.98 -0.78
N GLU A 116 14.25 18.86 -1.46
CA GLU A 116 12.91 18.32 -1.79
C GLU A 116 11.97 18.29 -0.57
N TYR A 117 12.45 17.85 0.60
CA TYR A 117 11.62 17.69 1.80
C TYR A 117 11.31 19.01 2.54
N HIS A 118 11.96 20.11 2.16
CA HIS A 118 11.69 21.44 2.70
C HIS A 118 10.53 22.17 2.00
N GLY A 119 10.08 21.64 0.85
CA GLY A 119 9.02 22.23 0.06
C GLY A 119 7.64 22.20 0.76
N ALA A 120 6.77 23.14 0.38
CA ALA A 120 5.41 23.23 0.92
C ALA A 120 4.57 21.96 0.66
N PHE A 121 4.94 21.18 -0.36
CA PHE A 121 4.33 19.89 -0.69
C PHE A 121 4.31 18.93 0.51
N TYR A 122 5.38 18.88 1.33
CA TYR A 122 5.48 17.96 2.46
C TYR A 122 4.90 18.48 3.78
N LYS A 123 4.27 19.68 3.81
CA LYS A 123 3.66 20.23 5.03
C LYS A 123 2.68 19.27 5.73
N PRO A 124 1.77 18.56 5.02
CA PRO A 124 0.88 17.59 5.67
C PRO A 124 1.62 16.47 6.40
N PHE A 125 2.73 15.98 5.83
CA PHE A 125 3.56 14.97 6.46
C PHE A 125 4.21 15.48 7.75
N TRP A 126 4.79 16.68 7.72
CA TRP A 126 5.40 17.28 8.91
C TRP A 126 4.37 17.54 10.01
N SER A 127 3.15 17.96 9.65
CA SER A 127 2.05 18.10 10.59
C SER A 127 1.71 16.76 11.25
N LEU A 128 1.58 15.68 10.47
CA LEU A 128 1.30 14.34 10.99
C LEU A 128 2.39 13.88 11.97
N ILE A 129 3.67 14.07 11.62
CA ILE A 129 4.78 13.69 12.49
C ILE A 129 4.76 14.51 13.79
N ALA A 130 4.52 15.82 13.72
CA ALA A 130 4.42 16.67 14.91
C ALA A 130 3.27 16.22 15.84
N THR A 131 2.11 15.85 15.25
CA THR A 131 0.98 15.32 16.01
C THR A 131 1.31 13.96 16.64
N LEU A 132 1.96 13.04 15.91
CA LEU A 132 2.20 11.67 16.39
C LEU A 132 3.43 11.56 17.31
N ALA A 133 4.41 12.45 17.23
CA ALA A 133 5.67 12.35 17.95
C ALA A 133 5.52 12.23 19.48
N PRO A 134 4.68 13.02 20.18
CA PRO A 134 4.46 12.86 21.62
C PRO A 134 3.92 11.48 21.99
N TYR A 135 2.98 10.95 21.19
CA TYR A 135 2.41 9.62 21.42
C TYR A 135 3.44 8.53 21.19
N VAL A 136 4.28 8.65 20.16
CA VAL A 136 5.37 7.69 19.90
C VAL A 136 6.41 7.74 21.01
N ALA A 137 6.75 8.92 21.54
CA ALA A 137 7.70 9.07 22.64
C ALA A 137 7.25 8.35 23.92
N VAL A 138 5.94 8.33 24.20
CA VAL A 138 5.36 7.61 25.35
C VAL A 138 5.17 6.12 25.03
N ALA A 139 4.67 5.79 23.84
CA ALA A 139 4.33 4.41 23.48
C ALA A 139 5.57 3.54 23.21
N ALA A 140 6.65 4.09 22.65
CA ALA A 140 7.83 3.30 22.28
C ALA A 140 8.53 2.63 23.48
N PRO A 141 8.78 3.31 24.63
CA PRO A 141 9.34 2.67 25.82
C PRO A 141 8.46 1.53 26.35
N LEU A 142 7.13 1.75 26.40
CA LEU A 142 6.17 0.74 26.86
C LEU A 142 6.15 -0.46 25.93
N TYR A 143 6.15 -0.22 24.62
CA TYR A 143 6.19 -1.26 23.62
C TYR A 143 7.49 -2.07 23.69
N PHE A 144 8.66 -1.41 23.78
CA PHE A 144 9.93 -2.13 23.90
C PHE A 144 10.08 -2.89 25.22
N ALA A 145 9.53 -2.39 26.33
CA ALA A 145 9.49 -3.11 27.59
C ALA A 145 8.65 -4.39 27.48
N TRP A 146 7.48 -4.30 26.83
CA TRP A 146 6.65 -5.47 26.56
C TRP A 146 7.34 -6.46 25.61
N MET A 147 7.96 -5.96 24.53
CA MET A 147 8.69 -6.77 23.55
C MET A 147 9.90 -7.49 24.18
N ASP A 148 10.63 -6.86 25.09
CA ASP A 148 11.78 -7.46 25.78
C ASP A 148 11.41 -8.75 26.54
N THR A 149 10.19 -8.80 27.06
CA THR A 149 9.68 -9.94 27.84
C THR A 149 8.99 -11.00 26.97
N HIS A 150 8.36 -10.61 25.85
CA HIS A 150 7.52 -11.52 25.03
C HIS A 150 8.16 -11.98 23.72
N GLN A 151 9.08 -11.22 23.13
CA GLN A 151 9.69 -11.61 21.85
C GLN A 151 10.60 -12.81 22.05
N ARG A 152 10.52 -13.84 21.18
CA ARG A 152 11.31 -15.08 21.29
C ARG A 152 12.79 -14.87 21.00
N GLU A 153 13.10 -14.06 20.00
CA GLU A 153 14.47 -13.68 19.66
C GLU A 153 14.94 -12.53 20.56
N ILE A 154 16.07 -12.72 21.24
CA ILE A 154 16.69 -11.69 22.10
C ILE A 154 17.42 -10.66 21.25
N ASP A 155 18.23 -11.14 20.31
CA ASP A 155 19.12 -10.33 19.48
C ASP A 155 18.39 -9.83 18.24
N ASP A 156 17.35 -9.02 18.48
CA ASP A 156 16.65 -8.33 17.42
C ASP A 156 17.48 -7.22 16.79
N ALA A 157 17.02 -6.74 15.63
CA ALA A 157 17.72 -5.75 14.83
C ALA A 157 18.04 -4.45 15.58
N TYR A 158 17.16 -3.99 16.49
CA TYR A 158 17.42 -2.77 17.27
C TYR A 158 18.51 -3.01 18.31
N LEU A 159 18.48 -4.16 19.00
CA LEU A 159 19.50 -4.49 19.98
C LEU A 159 20.87 -4.72 19.31
N LEU A 160 20.91 -5.39 18.15
CA LEU A 160 22.12 -5.55 17.35
C LEU A 160 22.70 -4.20 16.90
N LEU A 161 21.85 -3.29 16.41
CA LEU A 161 22.28 -1.95 16.02
C LEU A 161 22.80 -1.15 17.23
N ALA A 162 22.13 -1.24 18.38
CA ALA A 162 22.55 -0.56 19.60
C ALA A 162 23.92 -1.05 20.10
N ARG A 163 24.16 -2.37 20.11
CA ARG A 163 25.45 -2.95 20.49
C ARG A 163 26.57 -2.52 19.54
N LEU A 164 26.29 -2.47 18.23
CA LEU A 164 27.24 -1.95 17.25
C LEU A 164 27.60 -0.49 17.54
N LEU A 165 26.59 0.38 17.72
CA LEU A 165 26.80 1.83 17.88
C LEU A 165 27.41 2.21 19.23
N LEU A 166 26.96 1.58 20.32
CA LEU A 166 27.35 1.96 21.68
C LEU A 166 28.54 1.19 22.23
N ARG A 167 28.79 -0.03 21.70
CA ARG A 167 29.84 -0.93 22.22
C ARG A 167 30.85 -1.38 21.17
N GLY A 168 30.65 -1.03 19.89
CA GLY A 168 31.51 -1.49 18.80
C GLY A 168 31.37 -2.99 18.48
N GLU A 169 30.37 -3.67 19.05
CA GLU A 169 30.16 -5.10 18.87
C GLU A 169 29.54 -5.39 17.50
N ARG A 170 30.31 -6.03 16.60
CA ARG A 170 29.83 -6.36 15.25
C ARG A 170 28.82 -7.51 15.30
N PRO A 171 27.65 -7.40 14.63
CA PRO A 171 26.70 -8.50 14.58
C PRO A 171 27.27 -9.66 13.76
N SER A 172 27.08 -10.89 14.24
CA SER A 172 27.45 -12.11 13.51
C SER A 172 26.62 -12.29 12.24
N ASN A 173 25.39 -11.80 12.23
CA ASN A 173 24.50 -11.78 11.09
C ASN A 173 23.93 -10.37 10.87
N TRP A 174 24.26 -9.78 9.72
CA TRP A 174 23.79 -8.44 9.35
C TRP A 174 22.36 -8.42 8.80
N ARG A 175 21.78 -9.57 8.46
CA ARG A 175 20.47 -9.65 7.82
C ARG A 175 19.38 -8.91 8.61
N PRO A 176 19.17 -9.11 9.93
CA PRO A 176 18.12 -8.41 10.67
C PRO A 176 18.28 -6.89 10.63
N VAL A 177 19.52 -6.39 10.74
CA VAL A 177 19.83 -4.96 10.69
C VAL A 177 19.56 -4.39 9.30
N ARG A 178 19.97 -5.10 8.23
CA ARG A 178 19.70 -4.69 6.84
C ARG A 178 18.21 -4.62 6.53
N GLU A 179 17.44 -5.63 6.94
CA GLU A 179 15.98 -5.67 6.75
C GLU A 179 15.29 -4.55 7.54
N MET A 180 15.71 -4.29 8.78
CA MET A 180 15.19 -3.19 9.58
C MET A 180 15.47 -1.84 8.93
N LEU A 181 16.72 -1.58 8.51
CA LEU A 181 17.10 -0.33 7.86
C LEU A 181 16.39 -0.16 6.51
N ALA A 182 16.31 -1.21 5.69
CA ALA A 182 15.57 -1.19 4.43
C ALA A 182 14.07 -0.91 4.66
N GLY A 183 13.45 -1.55 5.65
CA GLY A 183 12.06 -1.29 6.04
C GLY A 183 11.84 0.16 6.49
N TRP A 184 12.80 0.74 7.24
CA TRP A 184 12.76 2.16 7.58
C TRP A 184 12.94 3.08 6.38
N MET A 185 13.81 2.73 5.42
CA MET A 185 13.96 3.48 4.17
C MET A 185 12.70 3.44 3.29
N VAL A 186 12.02 2.29 3.23
CA VAL A 186 10.70 2.19 2.59
C VAL A 186 9.73 3.16 3.24
N LYS A 187 9.63 3.16 4.58
CA LYS A 187 8.76 4.09 5.31
C LYS A 187 9.15 5.55 5.10
N ALA A 188 10.44 5.87 5.15
CA ALA A 188 10.94 7.22 4.94
C ALA A 188 10.61 7.75 3.53
N PHE A 189 10.63 6.89 2.52
CA PHE A 189 10.26 7.32 1.18
C PHE A 189 8.73 7.43 0.98
N PHE A 190 7.97 6.40 1.34
CA PHE A 190 6.55 6.32 0.98
C PHE A 190 5.59 7.00 1.95
N LEU A 191 5.87 7.01 3.26
CA LEU A 191 4.94 7.60 4.23
C LEU A 191 4.70 9.09 3.96
N PRO A 192 5.72 9.94 3.68
CA PRO A 192 5.48 11.34 3.32
C PRO A 192 4.53 11.48 2.14
N LEU A 193 4.76 10.70 1.08
CA LEU A 193 3.95 10.75 -0.14
C LEU A 193 2.50 10.31 0.12
N MET A 194 2.29 9.21 0.84
CA MET A 194 0.94 8.74 1.15
C MET A 194 0.17 9.78 1.97
N THR A 195 0.81 10.39 2.97
CA THR A 195 0.19 11.43 3.79
C THR A 195 -0.16 12.67 2.97
N VAL A 196 0.73 13.14 2.11
CA VAL A 196 0.48 14.31 1.27
C VAL A 196 -0.66 14.03 0.29
N TYR A 197 -0.61 12.92 -0.45
CA TYR A 197 -1.66 12.55 -1.39
C TYR A 197 -3.01 12.39 -0.70
N LEU A 198 -3.05 11.73 0.46
CA LEU A 198 -4.28 11.55 1.23
C LEU A 198 -4.85 12.90 1.67
N SER A 199 -4.02 13.79 2.22
CA SER A 199 -4.44 15.12 2.67
C SER A 199 -5.02 15.95 1.53
N THR A 200 -4.35 15.97 0.37
CA THR A 200 -4.84 16.68 -0.82
C THR A 200 -6.16 16.09 -1.32
N ASN A 201 -6.24 14.77 -1.41
CA ASN A 201 -7.43 14.10 -1.92
C ASN A 201 -8.64 14.22 -0.97
N ALA A 202 -8.43 14.16 0.35
CA ALA A 202 -9.49 14.39 1.33
C ALA A 202 -10.05 15.81 1.30
N ALA A 203 -9.22 16.82 1.00
CA ALA A 203 -9.70 18.18 0.80
C ALA A 203 -10.58 18.30 -0.46
N GLN A 204 -10.25 17.56 -1.52
CA GLN A 204 -11.00 17.55 -2.78
C GLN A 204 -12.31 16.75 -2.68
N LEU A 205 -12.34 15.70 -1.85
CA LEU A 205 -13.46 14.75 -1.76
C LEU A 205 -14.79 15.42 -1.40
N ASP A 206 -14.78 16.43 -0.55
CA ASP A 206 -15.99 17.17 -0.15
C ASP A 206 -16.52 18.06 -1.28
N THR A 207 -15.60 18.73 -1.99
CA THR A 207 -15.92 19.54 -3.17
C THR A 207 -16.49 18.67 -4.29
N SER A 208 -15.88 17.52 -4.56
CA SER A 208 -16.35 16.60 -5.60
C SER A 208 -17.67 15.94 -5.24
N LEU A 209 -17.88 15.59 -3.96
CA LEU A 209 -19.16 15.10 -3.46
C LEU A 209 -20.27 16.14 -3.67
N SER A 210 -20.06 17.39 -3.25
CA SER A 210 -21.03 18.47 -3.42
C SER A 210 -21.37 18.70 -4.90
N ALA A 211 -20.36 18.68 -5.78
CA ALA A 211 -20.59 18.77 -7.23
C ALA A 211 -21.40 17.58 -7.77
N ALA A 212 -21.13 16.37 -7.31
CA ALA A 212 -21.85 15.16 -7.73
C ALA A 212 -23.31 15.15 -7.26
N LEU A 213 -23.61 15.69 -6.08
CA LEU A 213 -24.98 15.83 -5.57
C LEU A 213 -25.78 16.87 -6.36
N ASN A 214 -25.14 17.97 -6.78
CA ASN A 214 -25.77 19.02 -7.57
C ASN A 214 -25.99 18.62 -9.04
N ALA A 215 -25.13 17.77 -9.59
CA ALA A 215 -25.20 17.30 -10.97
C ALA A 215 -25.04 15.76 -11.04
N PRO A 216 -26.07 15.00 -10.61
CA PRO A 216 -26.01 13.54 -10.66
C PRO A 216 -25.94 13.02 -12.09
N PHE A 217 -25.35 11.84 -12.28
CA PHE A 217 -25.14 11.18 -13.58
C PHE A 217 -24.31 12.01 -14.58
N SER A 218 -23.45 12.89 -14.08
CA SER A 218 -22.56 13.72 -14.89
C SER A 218 -21.08 13.39 -14.66
N LEU A 219 -20.19 14.12 -15.34
CA LEU A 219 -18.74 14.08 -15.06
C LEU A 219 -18.43 14.39 -13.57
N ALA A 220 -19.28 15.16 -12.88
CA ALA A 220 -19.11 15.41 -11.45
C ALA A 220 -19.26 14.12 -10.62
N THR A 221 -20.23 13.26 -10.94
CA THR A 221 -20.38 11.94 -10.30
C THR A 221 -19.16 11.06 -10.56
N PHE A 222 -18.65 11.06 -11.80
CA PHE A 222 -17.41 10.34 -12.13
C PHE A 222 -16.21 10.86 -11.30
N ARG A 223 -16.02 12.17 -11.23
CA ARG A 223 -14.91 12.79 -10.46
C ARG A 223 -14.99 12.44 -8.98
N PHE A 224 -16.19 12.47 -8.38
CA PHE A 224 -16.37 12.03 -7.01
C PHE A 224 -16.01 10.55 -6.82
N MET A 225 -16.46 9.65 -7.70
CA MET A 225 -16.10 8.23 -7.64
C MET A 225 -14.60 7.98 -7.84
N TYR A 226 -13.96 8.77 -8.70
CA TYR A 226 -12.51 8.77 -8.92
C TYR A 226 -11.80 9.18 -7.62
N ASP A 227 -12.13 10.35 -7.07
CA ASP A 227 -11.53 10.87 -5.83
C ASP A 227 -11.74 9.92 -4.66
N LEU A 228 -12.95 9.38 -4.51
CA LEU A 228 -13.29 8.39 -3.48
C LEU A 228 -12.44 7.13 -3.61
N SER A 229 -12.23 6.62 -4.83
CA SER A 229 -11.40 5.43 -5.06
C SER A 229 -9.95 5.66 -4.63
N PHE A 230 -9.38 6.84 -4.94
CA PHE A 230 -8.05 7.20 -4.48
C PHE A 230 -7.99 7.45 -2.96
N ALA A 231 -9.01 8.07 -2.37
CA ALA A 231 -9.10 8.24 -0.92
C ALA A 231 -9.02 6.88 -0.21
N MET A 232 -9.81 5.93 -0.70
CA MET A 232 -9.85 4.55 -0.19
C MET A 232 -8.49 3.86 -0.26
N ASP A 233 -7.80 3.95 -1.40
CA ASP A 233 -6.44 3.43 -1.58
C ASP A 233 -5.45 4.10 -0.62
N LEU A 234 -5.44 5.44 -0.59
CA LEU A 234 -4.47 6.23 0.17
C LEU A 234 -4.63 6.11 1.68
N MET A 235 -5.85 5.92 2.18
CA MET A 235 -6.09 5.63 3.60
C MET A 235 -5.41 4.33 4.02
N PHE A 236 -5.61 3.23 3.29
CA PHE A 236 -4.95 1.95 3.58
C PHE A 236 -3.45 2.01 3.29
N GLY A 237 -3.04 2.77 2.27
CA GLY A 237 -1.64 3.09 2.00
C GLY A 237 -0.95 3.72 3.20
N THR A 238 -1.54 4.77 3.77
CA THR A 238 -1.01 5.52 4.92
C THR A 238 -1.00 4.64 6.17
N VAL A 239 -2.12 3.99 6.48
CA VAL A 239 -2.26 3.11 7.65
C VAL A 239 -1.24 1.97 7.60
N GLY A 240 -1.02 1.37 6.42
CA GLY A 240 -0.04 0.31 6.23
C GLY A 240 1.36 0.74 6.68
N TYR A 241 1.82 1.93 6.30
CA TYR A 241 3.13 2.45 6.70
C TYR A 241 3.20 2.88 8.17
N LEU A 242 2.10 3.33 8.77
CA LEU A 242 2.07 3.66 10.20
C LEU A 242 2.14 2.41 11.08
N CYS A 243 1.42 1.35 10.72
CA CYS A 243 1.23 0.16 11.56
C CYS A 243 2.21 -0.96 11.26
N THR A 244 3.49 -0.81 11.65
CA THR A 244 4.53 -1.87 11.50
C THR A 244 4.85 -2.56 12.83
N LEU A 245 3.86 -3.20 13.47
CA LEU A 245 3.98 -3.76 14.83
C LEU A 245 3.92 -5.29 14.81
N ARG A 246 4.76 -5.94 15.62
CA ARG A 246 4.74 -7.42 15.76
C ARG A 246 3.48 -7.95 16.43
N ILE A 247 2.89 -7.17 17.35
CA ILE A 247 1.64 -7.56 18.05
C ILE A 247 0.44 -7.66 17.08
N LEU A 248 0.50 -6.94 15.96
CA LEU A 248 -0.49 -6.98 14.89
C LEU A 248 -0.05 -7.90 13.73
N ASP A 249 1.05 -8.64 13.88
CA ASP A 249 1.67 -9.42 12.80
C ASP A 249 1.74 -8.63 11.48
N SER A 250 2.04 -7.33 11.60
CA SER A 250 2.10 -6.38 10.50
C SER A 250 3.51 -5.82 10.32
N HIS A 251 4.50 -6.28 11.08
CA HIS A 251 5.90 -5.91 10.91
C HIS A 251 6.45 -6.33 9.53
N VAL A 252 7.48 -5.63 9.08
CA VAL A 252 8.24 -6.00 7.87
C VAL A 252 9.04 -7.26 8.16
N ARG A 253 8.80 -8.33 7.38
CA ARG A 253 9.53 -9.61 7.47
C ARG A 253 10.77 -9.59 6.59
N SER A 254 10.64 -8.99 5.40
CA SER A 254 11.76 -8.69 4.52
C SER A 254 11.42 -7.52 3.59
N ALA A 255 12.44 -6.85 3.08
CA ALA A 255 12.37 -5.83 2.04
C ALA A 255 12.99 -6.35 0.73
N GLU A 256 12.61 -5.75 -0.40
CA GLU A 256 13.13 -6.06 -1.73
C GLU A 256 14.66 -5.94 -1.72
N PRO A 257 15.40 -7.03 -2.00
CA PRO A 257 16.86 -7.03 -1.87
C PRO A 257 17.59 -6.43 -3.08
N THR A 258 16.92 -6.25 -4.23
CA THR A 258 17.58 -5.85 -5.49
C THR A 258 17.46 -4.37 -5.80
N THR A 259 18.53 -3.78 -6.33
CA THR A 259 18.52 -2.39 -6.81
C THR A 259 17.49 -2.15 -7.91
N LEU A 260 17.28 -3.13 -8.80
CA LEU A 260 16.27 -3.07 -9.86
C LEU A 260 14.87 -2.93 -9.27
N GLY A 261 14.50 -3.76 -8.29
CA GLY A 261 13.19 -3.71 -7.66
C GLY A 261 12.92 -2.36 -6.98
N TRP A 262 13.92 -1.79 -6.30
CA TRP A 262 13.84 -0.44 -5.77
C TRP A 262 13.67 0.61 -6.88
N LEU A 263 14.51 0.58 -7.92
CA LEU A 263 14.48 1.58 -9.00
C LEU A 263 13.12 1.64 -9.69
N VAL A 264 12.58 0.50 -10.12
CA VAL A 264 11.28 0.44 -10.83
C VAL A 264 10.08 0.74 -9.93
N ALA A 265 10.23 0.59 -8.61
CA ALA A 265 9.22 1.05 -7.67
C ALA A 265 9.29 2.56 -7.48
N LEU A 266 10.47 3.12 -7.19
CA LEU A 266 10.66 4.53 -6.88
C LEU A 266 10.33 5.45 -8.06
N ILE A 267 10.64 5.05 -9.29
CA ILE A 267 10.34 5.84 -10.51
C ILE A 267 8.84 6.14 -10.67
N CYS A 268 7.97 5.30 -10.09
CA CYS A 268 6.51 5.48 -10.15
C CYS A 268 5.97 6.52 -9.15
N TYR A 269 6.83 7.19 -8.38
CA TYR A 269 6.46 8.14 -7.33
C TYR A 269 7.19 9.47 -7.48
N GLN A 270 6.65 10.52 -6.85
CA GLN A 270 7.31 11.83 -6.83
C GLN A 270 8.63 11.77 -6.03
N PRO A 271 9.65 12.57 -6.42
CA PRO A 271 9.66 13.50 -7.56
C PRO A 271 9.97 12.86 -8.91
N PHE A 272 10.37 11.59 -8.94
CA PHE A 272 10.83 10.91 -10.16
C PHE A 272 9.74 10.82 -11.23
N TRP A 273 8.51 10.50 -10.84
CA TRP A 273 7.42 10.31 -11.79
C TRP A 273 7.08 11.58 -12.58
N SER A 274 7.04 12.76 -11.93
CA SER A 274 6.77 14.01 -12.66
C SER A 274 7.86 14.31 -13.68
N LEU A 275 9.13 14.11 -13.33
CA LEU A 275 10.25 14.28 -14.24
C LEU A 275 10.16 13.30 -15.42
N ILE A 276 9.98 12.01 -15.14
CA ILE A 276 9.99 10.95 -16.16
C ILE A 276 8.77 11.06 -17.09
N SER A 277 7.58 11.25 -16.53
CA SER A 277 6.34 11.42 -17.29
C SER A 277 6.40 12.67 -18.18
N SER A 278 6.83 13.83 -17.65
CA SER A 278 6.79 15.08 -18.41
C SER A 278 7.88 15.17 -19.49
N GLN A 279 9.08 14.66 -19.24
CA GLN A 279 10.24 14.87 -20.11
C GLN A 279 10.52 13.70 -21.07
N TYR A 280 10.14 12.47 -20.72
CA TYR A 280 10.58 11.27 -21.46
C TYR A 280 9.44 10.40 -21.99
N ILE A 281 8.41 10.15 -21.18
CA ILE A 281 7.33 9.21 -21.52
C ILE A 281 5.94 9.84 -21.36
N ARG A 282 5.77 11.03 -21.93
CA ARG A 282 4.48 11.73 -21.93
C ARG A 282 3.48 10.96 -22.78
N TYR A 283 2.47 10.38 -22.14
CA TYR A 283 1.39 9.64 -22.80
C TYR A 283 0.06 10.40 -22.83
N GLU A 284 -0.05 11.52 -22.11
CA GLU A 284 -1.27 12.32 -22.07
C GLU A 284 -1.29 13.32 -23.22
N GLY A 285 -2.31 13.18 -24.07
CA GLY A 285 -2.61 14.05 -25.20
C GLY A 285 -3.45 15.27 -24.82
N SER A 286 -3.98 15.94 -25.85
CA SER A 286 -4.84 17.13 -25.67
C SER A 286 -6.31 16.79 -25.38
N VAL A 287 -6.72 15.54 -25.62
CA VAL A 287 -8.10 15.06 -25.46
C VAL A 287 -8.20 14.09 -24.29
N PHE A 288 -9.24 14.27 -23.49
CA PHE A 288 -9.61 13.37 -22.39
C PHE A 288 -10.83 12.53 -22.77
N TRP A 289 -10.98 11.33 -22.20
CA TRP A 289 -12.02 10.38 -22.57
C TRP A 289 -13.44 10.98 -22.57
N ASP A 290 -13.72 11.86 -21.60
CA ASP A 290 -15.02 12.51 -21.45
C ASP A 290 -15.33 13.44 -22.63
N ASN A 291 -14.32 14.23 -23.04
CA ASN A 291 -14.42 15.15 -24.16
C ASN A 291 -14.57 14.40 -25.49
N TRP A 292 -13.85 13.28 -25.65
CA TRP A 292 -13.95 12.42 -26.83
C TRP A 292 -15.37 11.86 -27.02
N LEU A 293 -16.02 11.46 -25.93
CA LEU A 293 -17.32 10.79 -25.97
C LEU A 293 -18.52 11.73 -25.77
N MET A 294 -18.33 13.06 -25.85
CA MET A 294 -19.42 14.03 -25.62
C MET A 294 -20.63 13.82 -26.53
N SER A 295 -20.42 13.40 -27.79
CA SER A 295 -21.49 13.14 -28.76
C SER A 295 -22.14 11.76 -28.64
N MET A 296 -21.62 10.88 -27.77
CA MET A 296 -22.08 9.50 -27.59
C MET A 296 -22.44 9.24 -26.11
N PRO A 297 -23.57 9.78 -25.61
CA PRO A 297 -23.86 9.82 -24.17
C PRO A 297 -23.93 8.44 -23.50
N VAL A 298 -24.51 7.44 -24.16
CA VAL A 298 -24.59 6.06 -23.63
C VAL A 298 -23.19 5.45 -23.51
N LEU A 299 -22.37 5.56 -24.56
CA LEU A 299 -20.99 5.05 -24.55
C LEU A 299 -20.14 5.78 -23.51
N ARG A 300 -20.31 7.10 -23.37
CA ARG A 300 -19.65 7.92 -22.35
C ARG A 300 -19.94 7.40 -20.94
N ILE A 301 -21.20 7.11 -20.61
CA ILE A 301 -21.58 6.56 -19.30
C ILE A 301 -20.98 5.17 -19.10
N MET A 302 -21.09 4.27 -20.09
CA MET A 302 -20.51 2.93 -20.00
C MET A 302 -18.99 2.96 -19.81
N TRP A 303 -18.30 3.85 -20.54
CA TRP A 303 -16.86 4.02 -20.45
C TRP A 303 -16.42 4.57 -19.09
N GLY A 304 -17.10 5.62 -18.61
CA GLY A 304 -16.86 6.18 -17.28
C GLY A 304 -17.12 5.17 -16.16
N ALA A 305 -18.20 4.38 -16.26
CA ALA A 305 -18.52 3.33 -15.30
C ALA A 305 -17.45 2.22 -15.28
N ALA A 306 -16.93 1.83 -16.45
CA ALA A 306 -15.85 0.86 -16.55
C ALA A 306 -14.53 1.40 -15.94
N ILE A 307 -14.20 2.68 -16.14
CA ILE A 307 -13.06 3.31 -15.45
C ILE A 307 -13.25 3.25 -13.93
N VAL A 308 -14.43 3.64 -13.42
CA VAL A 308 -14.72 3.59 -11.98
C VAL A 308 -14.60 2.16 -11.44
N ALA A 309 -15.11 1.16 -12.16
CA ALA A 309 -14.98 -0.25 -11.75
C ALA A 309 -13.51 -0.69 -11.65
N LEU A 310 -12.65 -0.24 -12.57
CA LEU A 310 -11.20 -0.49 -12.50
C LEU A 310 -10.57 0.20 -11.29
N LEU A 311 -10.92 1.47 -11.02
CA LEU A 311 -10.39 2.20 -9.86
C LEU A 311 -10.86 1.61 -8.52
N LEU A 312 -12.10 1.15 -8.44
CA LEU A 312 -12.61 0.42 -7.29
C LEU A 312 -11.91 -0.93 -7.11
N CYS A 313 -11.62 -1.65 -8.20
CA CYS A 313 -10.81 -2.87 -8.15
C CYS A 313 -9.39 -2.58 -7.61
N TYR A 314 -8.77 -1.49 -8.09
CA TYR A 314 -7.48 -1.00 -7.61
C TYR A 314 -7.53 -0.68 -6.10
N ALA A 315 -8.52 0.09 -5.64
CA ALA A 315 -8.68 0.39 -4.22
C ALA A 315 -8.95 -0.88 -3.37
N CYS A 316 -9.83 -1.77 -3.84
CA CYS A 316 -10.13 -3.04 -3.16
C CYS A 316 -8.90 -3.95 -3.03
N ALA A 317 -7.98 -3.91 -3.99
CA ALA A 317 -6.72 -4.64 -3.87
C ALA A 317 -5.89 -4.11 -2.69
N THR A 318 -5.81 -2.80 -2.50
CA THR A 318 -5.12 -2.20 -1.34
C THR A 318 -5.84 -2.49 -0.02
N ILE A 319 -7.17 -2.37 0.00
CA ILE A 319 -8.01 -2.68 1.18
C ILE A 319 -7.78 -4.12 1.66
N SER A 320 -7.53 -5.06 0.72
CA SER A 320 -7.31 -6.48 1.04
C SER A 320 -6.09 -6.72 1.94
N PHE A 321 -5.12 -5.79 1.99
CA PHE A 321 -3.97 -5.93 2.87
C PHE A 321 -4.28 -5.65 4.35
N GLY A 322 -5.35 -4.93 4.69
CA GLY A 322 -5.54 -4.46 6.06
C GLY A 322 -4.40 -3.52 6.48
N LEU A 323 -3.82 -3.76 7.66
CA LEU A 323 -2.70 -2.98 8.19
C LEU A 323 -1.33 -3.33 7.57
N ARG A 324 -1.30 -4.24 6.58
CA ARG A 324 -0.06 -4.82 6.03
C ARG A 324 0.40 -4.18 4.73
N PHE A 325 -0.36 -3.26 4.14
CA PHE A 325 0.01 -2.66 2.86
C PHE A 325 1.38 -1.99 2.97
N SER A 326 2.27 -2.26 2.03
CA SER A 326 3.54 -1.58 1.87
C SER A 326 4.18 -2.00 0.55
N ASN A 327 4.80 -1.04 -0.13
CA ASN A 327 5.65 -1.32 -1.28
C ASN A 327 6.94 -2.00 -0.85
N LEU A 328 7.56 -2.78 -1.74
CA LEU A 328 8.90 -3.35 -1.57
C LEU A 328 9.10 -4.23 -0.33
N THR A 329 8.03 -4.75 0.29
CA THR A 329 8.15 -5.52 1.53
C THR A 329 7.26 -6.75 1.54
N ASN A 330 7.75 -7.83 2.15
CA ASN A 330 6.93 -8.94 2.59
C ASN A 330 6.44 -8.70 4.01
N ARG A 331 5.11 -8.66 4.18
CA ARG A 331 4.41 -8.49 5.47
C ARG A 331 3.34 -9.55 5.69
N GLY A 332 3.39 -10.65 4.92
CA GLY A 332 2.35 -11.66 4.83
C GLY A 332 1.63 -11.62 3.49
N ILE A 333 1.20 -12.80 3.03
CA ILE A 333 0.65 -12.99 1.69
C ILE A 333 -0.87 -12.83 1.71
N ILE A 334 -1.39 -12.06 0.76
CA ILE A 334 -2.83 -11.79 0.60
C ILE A 334 -3.37 -12.64 -0.55
N THR A 335 -4.39 -13.42 -0.26
CA THR A 335 -5.02 -14.35 -1.23
C THR A 335 -6.54 -14.12 -1.32
N SER A 336 -7.07 -13.12 -0.60
CA SER A 336 -8.49 -12.78 -0.55
C SER A 336 -8.83 -11.54 -1.39
N GLY A 337 -10.12 -11.28 -1.61
CA GLY A 337 -10.57 -10.14 -2.42
C GLY A 337 -10.13 -10.27 -3.89
N PRO A 338 -9.74 -9.17 -4.56
CA PRO A 338 -9.26 -9.19 -5.94
C PRO A 338 -8.06 -10.12 -6.19
N TYR A 339 -7.28 -10.44 -5.16
CA TYR A 339 -6.14 -11.38 -5.27
C TYR A 339 -6.57 -12.83 -5.57
N ARG A 340 -7.87 -13.16 -5.50
CA ARG A 340 -8.37 -14.46 -6.00
C ARG A 340 -8.36 -14.55 -7.52
N LEU A 341 -8.27 -13.42 -8.22
CA LEU A 341 -8.33 -13.36 -9.69
C LEU A 341 -6.93 -13.40 -10.32
N THR A 342 -5.97 -12.71 -9.73
CA THR A 342 -4.61 -12.59 -10.26
C THR A 342 -3.65 -12.20 -9.13
N LYS A 343 -2.35 -12.41 -9.33
CA LYS A 343 -1.29 -11.98 -8.40
C LYS A 343 -1.18 -10.46 -8.27
N HIS A 344 -1.57 -9.70 -9.31
CA HIS A 344 -1.41 -8.24 -9.35
C HIS A 344 -2.68 -7.51 -9.84
N PRO A 345 -3.81 -7.61 -9.12
CA PRO A 345 -5.07 -7.00 -9.54
C PRO A 345 -4.96 -5.47 -9.60
N ALA A 346 -4.27 -4.85 -8.64
CA ALA A 346 -4.03 -3.41 -8.61
C ALA A 346 -3.29 -2.92 -9.86
N TYR A 347 -2.20 -3.60 -10.26
CA TYR A 347 -1.42 -3.19 -11.42
C TYR A 347 -2.22 -3.34 -12.71
N ILE A 348 -2.96 -4.43 -12.90
CA ILE A 348 -3.80 -4.62 -14.08
C ILE A 348 -4.88 -3.53 -14.15
N ALA A 349 -5.60 -3.31 -13.06
CA ALA A 349 -6.69 -2.36 -13.04
C ALA A 349 -6.22 -0.91 -13.29
N LYS A 350 -5.09 -0.52 -12.67
CA LYS A 350 -4.46 0.78 -12.83
C LYS A 350 -3.94 1.02 -14.26
N ASN A 351 -3.30 0.02 -14.85
CA ASN A 351 -2.78 0.12 -16.21
C ASN A 351 -3.92 0.21 -17.24
N LEU A 352 -4.99 -0.59 -17.08
CA LEU A 352 -6.18 -0.48 -17.93
C LEU A 352 -6.87 0.87 -17.78
N SER A 353 -6.97 1.40 -16.56
CA SER A 353 -7.59 2.70 -16.34
C SER A 353 -6.79 3.83 -17.00
N TYR A 354 -5.46 3.75 -17.06
CA TYR A 354 -4.65 4.73 -17.79
C TYR A 354 -4.98 4.81 -19.28
N TRP A 355 -5.14 3.66 -19.97
CA TRP A 355 -5.58 3.67 -21.37
C TRP A 355 -6.95 4.29 -21.54
N MET A 356 -7.88 3.94 -20.66
CA MET A 356 -9.25 4.40 -20.74
C MET A 356 -9.40 5.88 -20.38
N VAL A 357 -8.59 6.41 -19.48
CA VAL A 357 -8.63 7.80 -19.03
C VAL A 357 -7.92 8.71 -20.03
N SER A 358 -6.69 8.34 -20.45
CA SER A 358 -5.84 9.18 -21.31
C SER A 358 -6.16 9.06 -22.80
N VAL A 359 -6.85 7.98 -23.22
CA VAL A 359 -7.25 7.71 -24.62
C VAL A 359 -6.18 8.11 -25.65
N PRO A 360 -4.93 7.63 -25.51
CA PRO A 360 -3.78 8.17 -26.24
C PRO A 360 -3.87 7.97 -27.76
N PHE A 361 -4.76 7.09 -28.21
CA PHE A 361 -5.07 6.83 -29.62
C PHE A 361 -6.01 7.88 -30.24
N VAL A 362 -6.63 8.74 -29.43
CA VAL A 362 -7.51 9.83 -29.87
C VAL A 362 -6.75 11.15 -29.79
N GLU A 363 -5.92 11.44 -30.80
CA GLU A 363 -5.08 12.63 -30.81
C GLU A 363 -5.38 13.55 -32.01
N PRO A 364 -5.92 14.76 -31.78
CA PRO A 364 -6.15 15.77 -32.81
C PRO A 364 -4.90 16.17 -33.61
N LEU A 365 -3.71 16.08 -33.00
CA LEU A 365 -2.43 16.39 -33.66
C LEU A 365 -2.02 15.34 -34.73
N GLY A 366 -2.80 14.27 -34.91
CA GLY A 366 -2.64 13.27 -35.95
C GLY A 366 -2.01 11.95 -35.49
N TRP A 367 -1.98 10.98 -36.39
CA TRP A 367 -1.64 9.58 -36.06
C TRP A 367 -0.21 9.38 -35.51
N ARG A 368 0.75 10.26 -35.86
CA ARG A 368 2.13 10.18 -35.34
C ARG A 368 2.18 10.51 -33.84
N ALA A 369 1.44 11.53 -33.42
CA ALA A 369 1.33 11.89 -32.02
C ALA A 369 0.58 10.81 -31.23
N ALA A 370 -0.51 10.28 -31.80
CA ALA A 370 -1.22 9.13 -31.23
C ALA A 370 -0.30 7.91 -31.02
N LEU A 371 0.51 7.56 -32.03
CA LEU A 371 1.47 6.46 -31.94
C LEU A 371 2.52 6.71 -30.85
N SER A 372 3.03 7.94 -30.73
CA SER A 372 3.98 8.33 -29.69
C SER A 372 3.38 8.20 -28.28
N HIS A 373 2.16 8.71 -28.07
CA HIS A 373 1.47 8.62 -26.78
C HIS A 373 1.15 7.15 -26.40
N CYS A 374 0.71 6.34 -27.37
CA CYS A 374 0.52 4.91 -27.18
C CYS A 374 1.83 4.20 -26.81
N ALA A 375 2.93 4.48 -27.52
CA ALA A 375 4.24 3.92 -27.23
C ALA A 375 4.74 4.32 -25.83
N ALA A 376 4.54 5.58 -25.45
CA ALA A 376 4.85 6.07 -24.10
C ALA A 376 4.03 5.32 -23.03
N LEU A 377 2.73 5.10 -23.25
CA LEU A 377 1.90 4.35 -22.30
C LEU A 377 2.30 2.88 -22.22
N VAL A 378 2.71 2.26 -23.33
CA VAL A 378 3.31 0.92 -23.33
C VAL A 378 4.59 0.89 -22.50
N ALA A 379 5.43 1.92 -22.57
CA ALA A 379 6.63 2.02 -21.73
C ALA A 379 6.28 2.09 -20.24
N VAL A 380 5.24 2.85 -19.86
CA VAL A 380 4.71 2.87 -18.48
C VAL A 380 4.25 1.48 -18.05
N HIS A 381 3.53 0.75 -18.90
CA HIS A 381 3.11 -0.63 -18.62
C HIS A 381 4.30 -1.56 -18.41
N LEU A 382 5.37 -1.40 -19.19
CA LEU A 382 6.59 -2.18 -19.03
C LEU A 382 7.23 -1.94 -17.67
N ILE A 383 7.24 -0.70 -17.16
CA ILE A 383 7.71 -0.39 -15.80
C ILE A 383 6.89 -1.17 -14.76
N TYR A 384 5.55 -1.17 -14.86
CA TYR A 384 4.70 -1.94 -13.95
C TYR A 384 4.88 -3.46 -14.10
N PHE A 385 5.14 -3.95 -15.31
CA PHE A 385 5.43 -5.36 -15.55
C PHE A 385 6.74 -5.77 -14.87
N VAL A 386 7.81 -4.99 -15.04
CA VAL A 386 9.09 -5.26 -14.38
C VAL A 386 8.94 -5.19 -12.86
N ARG A 387 8.21 -4.18 -12.35
CA ARG A 387 7.89 -4.05 -10.92
C ARG A 387 7.14 -5.26 -10.38
N ALA A 388 6.14 -5.75 -11.09
CA ALA A 388 5.45 -6.99 -10.74
C ALA A 388 6.45 -8.14 -10.65
N LYS A 389 7.29 -8.33 -11.67
CA LYS A 389 8.24 -9.45 -11.71
C LYS A 389 9.32 -9.39 -10.63
N THR A 390 9.80 -8.21 -10.27
CA THR A 390 10.73 -8.06 -9.13
C THR A 390 10.03 -8.42 -7.82
N GLU A 391 8.79 -7.98 -7.63
CA GLU A 391 7.98 -8.31 -6.46
C GLU A 391 7.70 -9.82 -6.35
N GLU A 392 7.29 -10.48 -7.45
CA GLU A 392 7.10 -11.94 -7.47
C GLU A 392 8.41 -12.66 -7.09
N ARG A 393 9.55 -12.22 -7.63
CA ARG A 393 10.86 -12.81 -7.34
C ARG A 393 11.25 -12.68 -5.87
N HIS A 394 10.99 -11.53 -5.24
CA HIS A 394 11.22 -11.32 -3.81
C HIS A 394 10.31 -12.22 -2.96
N LEU A 395 9.02 -12.25 -3.29
CA LEU A 395 8.01 -13.00 -2.55
C LEU A 395 8.16 -14.51 -2.71
N MET A 396 8.76 -15.03 -3.78
CA MET A 396 9.00 -16.47 -3.98
C MET A 396 9.87 -17.14 -2.90
N SER A 397 10.59 -16.35 -2.11
CA SER A 397 11.27 -16.85 -0.91
C SER A 397 10.30 -17.34 0.17
N ASP A 398 9.08 -16.79 0.22
CA ASP A 398 8.01 -17.13 1.16
C ASP A 398 7.24 -18.39 0.70
N PRO A 399 7.16 -19.46 1.52
CA PRO A 399 6.37 -20.65 1.22
C PRO A 399 4.90 -20.35 0.91
N ASP A 400 4.28 -19.40 1.62
CA ASP A 400 2.87 -19.05 1.43
C ASP A 400 2.64 -18.44 0.04
N TYR A 401 3.63 -17.67 -0.45
CA TYR A 401 3.55 -17.06 -1.78
C TYR A 401 3.73 -18.09 -2.89
N ARG A 402 4.60 -19.08 -2.70
CA ARG A 402 4.75 -20.19 -3.68
C ARG A 402 3.45 -20.95 -3.83
N ALA A 403 2.83 -21.34 -2.70
CA ALA A 403 1.53 -22.01 -2.71
C ALA A 403 0.44 -21.15 -3.37
N TYR A 404 0.42 -19.84 -3.10
CA TYR A 404 -0.50 -18.90 -3.73
C TYR A 404 -0.27 -18.76 -5.24
N ALA A 405 0.98 -18.63 -5.69
CA ALA A 405 1.30 -18.51 -7.10
C ALA A 405 0.88 -19.77 -7.88
N GLU A 406 1.20 -20.95 -7.36
CA GLU A 406 0.76 -22.22 -7.94
C GLU A 406 -0.77 -22.33 -7.99
N TRP A 407 -1.46 -21.86 -6.95
CA TRP A 407 -2.93 -21.82 -6.94
C TRP A 407 -3.48 -20.87 -8.01
N ILE A 408 -2.88 -19.68 -8.22
CA ILE A 408 -3.29 -18.75 -9.27
C ILE A 408 -3.05 -19.31 -10.67
N ASP A 409 -1.94 -20.01 -10.89
CA ASP A 409 -1.65 -20.63 -12.18
C ASP A 409 -2.72 -21.67 -12.58
N ARG A 410 -3.35 -22.30 -11.59
CA ARG A 410 -4.48 -23.24 -11.80
C ARG A 410 -5.85 -22.55 -11.78
N ASN A 411 -6.07 -21.55 -10.93
CA ASN A 411 -7.42 -21.07 -10.58
C ASN A 411 -7.70 -19.60 -10.91
N GLY A 412 -6.66 -18.84 -11.27
CA GLY A 412 -6.76 -17.42 -11.60
C GLY A 412 -7.57 -17.14 -12.87
N LEU A 413 -7.85 -15.85 -13.10
CA LEU A 413 -8.64 -15.34 -14.21
C LEU A 413 -8.10 -15.83 -15.56
N PHE A 414 -6.79 -15.69 -15.79
CA PHE A 414 -6.15 -16.11 -17.03
C PHE A 414 -6.19 -17.63 -17.23
N ALA A 415 -6.06 -18.42 -16.16
CA ALA A 415 -6.19 -19.87 -16.23
C ALA A 415 -7.63 -20.30 -16.59
N ARG A 416 -8.64 -19.60 -16.05
CA ARG A 416 -10.05 -19.81 -16.40
C ARG A 416 -10.34 -19.44 -17.85
N MET A 417 -9.82 -18.30 -18.31
CA MET A 417 -9.96 -17.87 -19.71
C MET A 417 -9.29 -18.86 -20.67
N ALA A 418 -8.06 -19.29 -20.37
CA ALA A 418 -7.35 -20.27 -21.19
C ALA A 418 -8.07 -21.63 -21.25
N ARG A 419 -8.80 -22.02 -20.20
CA ARG A 419 -9.67 -23.21 -20.23
C ARG A 419 -10.95 -23.01 -21.02
N ALA A 420 -11.55 -21.83 -20.98
CA ALA A 420 -12.78 -21.54 -21.73
C ALA A 420 -12.55 -21.40 -23.24
N LEU A 421 -11.31 -21.09 -23.64
CA LEU A 421 -10.89 -20.98 -25.04
C LEU A 421 -10.37 -22.31 -25.64
N ARG A 422 -10.28 -23.38 -24.84
CA ARG A 422 -9.98 -24.74 -25.28
C ARG A 422 -11.27 -25.53 -25.35
#